data_AF-A0A814TS15-F1
#
_entry.id   AF-A0A814TS15-F1
#
_cell.length_a   1.000
_cell.length_b   1.000
_cell.length_c   1.000
_cell.angle_alpha   90.00
_cell.angle_beta   90.00
_cell.angle_gamma   90.00
#
_symmetry.space_group_name_H-M   'P 1'
#
loop_
_entity.id
_entity.type
_entity.pdbx_description
1 polymer ?
#
loop_
_entity_poly.entity_id
_entity_poly.type
_entity_poly.pdbx_seq_one_letter_code
_entity_poly.pdbx_strand_id
1 'polypeptide(L)'
;MDPEGIRLRPVLGWAAADYVFPGYWLWSKVIQNLADIGYDPNNLVTLGYDWRLTPQLLEERDGYFTQLKFYTEFLRKRHGKKVALLTHSMGTNYIMYFLRWVTENAGDQWIDENVATFLNVGGPLLGTPKAFSAVLSGEMKDTAMLGDLGRNILGKVVGKLVVFPKFFRALASIPSMFPRGGSNVWSECHGIEKDPIKYMLMFPKDKYKGFANTLRAIREKCNEEVDYCDGFDSILEEIYAKPELVEEIMTNNHTVEQFYDILKTLAPRYMSLVDKYYDLNGTGQTDKNENKWKTDSRYWTDPLSTPLPNVTNFKIYCMYGYIKEPMTECGYSYGFYPHTDHCSSALLLFNTSDTVPASNIKSGVNLGPGDATVPLVSLGHMCAGPWKEQGSYHNPGQVKTIIREYIHKTTTFDILTTRLEDALRGGEYAVTHVELLGNRDFLTDLLIIVSKPIIGTNQSRLLVNDDNIHEDQIHSNIRQISKRILKRDKH
;
A
#
# COMPACT_ATOMS: atom_id res chain seq x y z
N MET A 1 19.09 5.83 -5.91
CA MET A 1 19.65 6.97 -6.69
C MET A 1 19.72 6.59 -8.15
N ASP A 2 19.80 7.57 -9.05
CA ASP A 2 19.84 7.28 -10.48
C ASP A 2 21.15 6.56 -10.84
N PRO A 3 21.13 5.61 -11.80
CA PRO A 3 22.35 5.01 -12.31
C PRO A 3 23.27 6.03 -12.98
N GLU A 4 24.57 5.73 -13.05
CA GLU A 4 25.54 6.58 -13.74
C GLU A 4 25.12 6.82 -15.20
N GLY A 5 25.21 8.06 -15.67
CA GLY A 5 24.79 8.47 -17.01
C GLY A 5 23.28 8.52 -17.26
N ILE A 6 22.44 8.16 -16.26
CA ILE A 6 20.99 8.20 -16.36
C ILE A 6 20.43 9.23 -15.38
N ARG A 7 19.45 10.01 -15.83
CA ARG A 7 18.70 10.94 -14.96
C ARG A 7 17.21 10.69 -15.12
N LEU A 8 16.53 10.36 -14.02
CA LEU A 8 15.07 10.20 -14.02
C LEU A 8 14.43 11.21 -13.08
N ARG A 9 13.43 11.95 -13.56
CA ARG A 9 12.67 12.92 -12.75
C ARG A 9 11.18 12.72 -12.95
N PRO A 10 10.37 12.93 -11.90
CA PRO A 10 8.93 12.90 -12.04
C PRO A 10 8.47 14.05 -12.94
N VAL A 11 7.41 13.80 -13.70
CA VAL A 11 6.67 14.87 -14.37
C VAL A 11 6.01 15.75 -13.29
N LEU A 12 5.86 17.05 -13.56
CA LEU A 12 5.25 18.00 -12.65
C LEU A 12 3.88 18.47 -13.16
N GLY A 13 3.04 18.95 -12.25
CA GLY A 13 1.69 19.45 -12.58
C GLY A 13 0.68 18.33 -12.82
N TRP A 14 -0.52 18.70 -13.29
CA TRP A 14 -1.66 17.78 -13.37
C TRP A 14 -1.46 16.61 -14.34
N ALA A 15 -0.70 16.84 -15.43
CA ALA A 15 -0.32 15.81 -16.39
C ALA A 15 0.56 14.70 -15.78
N ALA A 16 1.08 14.89 -14.58
CA ALA A 16 1.80 13.85 -13.85
C ALA A 16 0.88 12.86 -13.11
N ALA A 17 -0.41 13.21 -12.98
CA ALA A 17 -1.33 12.54 -12.06
C ALA A 17 -2.65 12.09 -12.73
N ASP A 18 -3.04 12.69 -13.86
CA ASP A 18 -4.33 12.46 -14.49
C ASP A 18 -4.49 11.04 -15.07
N TYR A 19 -3.59 10.62 -15.95
CA TYR A 19 -3.59 9.33 -16.64
C TYR A 19 -2.20 8.68 -16.60
N VAL A 20 -2.14 7.38 -16.33
CA VAL A 20 -0.87 6.63 -16.38
C VAL A 20 -0.49 6.30 -17.84
N PHE A 21 -1.50 5.96 -18.64
CA PHE A 21 -1.44 5.79 -20.10
C PHE A 21 -2.83 6.05 -20.68
N PRO A 22 -2.96 6.28 -22.00
CA PRO A 22 -4.27 6.58 -22.62
C PRO A 22 -5.35 5.56 -22.23
N GLY A 23 -6.48 6.04 -21.72
CA GLY A 23 -7.61 5.22 -21.26
C GLY A 23 -7.48 4.66 -19.83
N TYR A 24 -6.37 4.89 -19.12
CA TYR A 24 -6.18 4.48 -17.72
C TYR A 24 -6.07 5.70 -16.80
N TRP A 25 -7.23 6.15 -16.31
CA TRP A 25 -7.32 7.29 -15.41
C TRP A 25 -6.83 6.96 -13.99
N LEU A 26 -6.22 7.94 -13.33
CA LEU A 26 -5.85 7.91 -11.92
C LEU A 26 -6.52 9.08 -11.18
N TRP A 27 -5.93 10.28 -11.22
CA TRP A 27 -6.51 11.47 -10.57
C TRP A 27 -7.44 12.28 -11.47
N SER A 28 -7.62 11.91 -12.74
CA SER A 28 -8.35 12.75 -13.71
C SER A 28 -9.77 13.10 -13.24
N LYS A 29 -10.54 12.14 -12.72
CA LYS A 29 -11.90 12.37 -12.20
C LYS A 29 -11.91 13.29 -10.99
N VAL A 30 -10.95 13.15 -10.07
CA VAL A 30 -10.78 14.04 -8.92
C VAL A 30 -10.47 15.46 -9.37
N ILE A 31 -9.50 15.63 -10.28
CA ILE A 31 -9.07 16.93 -10.80
C ILE A 31 -10.22 17.62 -11.53
N GLN A 32 -10.97 16.89 -12.38
CA GLN A 32 -12.12 17.42 -13.10
C GLN A 32 -13.23 17.92 -12.16
N ASN A 33 -13.62 17.10 -11.16
CA ASN A 33 -14.65 17.49 -10.20
C ASN A 33 -14.22 18.68 -9.33
N LEU A 34 -12.94 18.75 -8.95
CA LEU A 34 -12.40 19.92 -8.24
C LEU A 34 -12.42 21.16 -9.13
N ALA A 35 -12.07 21.03 -10.41
CA ALA A 35 -12.11 22.13 -11.37
C ALA A 35 -13.52 22.69 -11.55
N ASP A 36 -14.54 21.83 -11.57
CA ASP A 36 -15.95 22.23 -11.68
C ASP A 36 -16.42 23.13 -10.52
N ILE A 37 -15.78 23.04 -9.35
CA ILE A 37 -16.08 23.90 -8.19
C ILE A 37 -15.06 25.05 -8.01
N GLY A 38 -14.22 25.31 -9.01
CA GLY A 38 -13.31 26.46 -9.05
C GLY A 38 -11.90 26.19 -8.53
N TYR A 39 -11.47 24.93 -8.42
CA TYR A 39 -10.05 24.65 -8.25
C TYR A 39 -9.30 24.80 -9.58
N ASP A 40 -8.13 25.43 -9.53
CA ASP A 40 -7.26 25.67 -10.66
C ASP A 40 -5.78 25.55 -10.23
N PRO A 41 -4.79 25.65 -11.13
CA PRO A 41 -3.39 25.56 -10.76
C PRO A 41 -2.89 26.61 -9.75
N ASN A 42 -3.67 27.65 -9.41
CA ASN A 42 -3.34 28.64 -8.38
C ASN A 42 -3.74 28.20 -6.97
N ASN A 43 -4.65 27.23 -6.83
CA ASN A 43 -5.18 26.77 -5.53
C ASN A 43 -5.17 25.23 -5.36
N LEU A 44 -4.86 24.47 -6.42
CA LEU A 44 -4.64 23.03 -6.42
C LEU A 44 -3.23 22.72 -6.93
N VAL A 45 -2.39 22.18 -6.07
CA VAL A 45 -1.01 21.78 -6.41
C VAL A 45 -0.90 20.25 -6.36
N THR A 46 -0.42 19.67 -7.45
CA THR A 46 -0.05 18.26 -7.53
C THR A 46 1.47 18.13 -7.45
N LEU A 47 1.98 17.45 -6.42
CA LEU A 47 3.41 17.18 -6.28
C LEU A 47 3.71 15.75 -6.69
N GLY A 48 4.09 15.59 -7.96
CA GLY A 48 4.62 14.33 -8.47
C GLY A 48 5.98 14.03 -7.81
N TYR A 49 6.19 12.77 -7.44
CA TYR A 49 7.45 12.30 -6.86
C TYR A 49 7.89 11.00 -7.50
N ASP A 50 9.18 10.70 -7.36
CA ASP A 50 9.74 9.43 -7.79
C ASP A 50 9.38 8.33 -6.79
N TRP A 51 8.26 7.68 -7.05
CA TRP A 51 7.69 6.62 -6.22
C TRP A 51 8.57 5.37 -6.09
N ARG A 52 9.74 5.31 -6.74
CA ARG A 52 10.74 4.24 -6.58
C ARG A 52 11.64 4.46 -5.36
N LEU A 53 11.76 5.71 -4.89
CA LEU A 53 12.67 6.12 -3.82
C LEU A 53 11.98 6.14 -2.47
N THR A 54 12.74 5.89 -1.40
CA THR A 54 12.28 6.07 -0.02
C THR A 54 12.03 7.54 0.30
N PRO A 55 11.25 7.86 1.35
CA PRO A 55 11.08 9.24 1.80
C PRO A 55 12.41 9.97 2.04
N GLN A 56 13.38 9.31 2.67
CA GLN A 56 14.71 9.89 2.93
C GLN A 56 15.42 10.26 1.62
N LEU A 57 15.41 9.35 0.65
CA LEU A 57 16.05 9.57 -0.65
C LEU A 57 15.32 10.62 -1.48
N LEU A 58 13.99 10.74 -1.36
CA LEU A 58 13.23 11.81 -1.98
C LEU A 58 13.63 13.19 -1.43
N GLU A 59 13.83 13.29 -0.12
CA GLU A 59 14.29 14.54 0.48
C GLU A 59 15.74 14.84 0.08
N GLU A 60 16.63 13.85 0.17
CA GLU A 60 18.04 14.01 -0.16
C GLU A 60 18.26 14.39 -1.63
N ARG A 61 17.58 13.70 -2.55
CA ARG A 61 17.78 13.90 -4.00
C ARG A 61 17.00 15.10 -4.55
N ASP A 62 15.75 15.24 -4.12
CA ASP A 62 14.79 16.15 -4.76
C ASP A 62 14.27 17.26 -3.82
N GLY A 63 14.59 17.21 -2.52
CA GLY A 63 14.01 18.13 -1.53
C GLY A 63 12.49 18.05 -1.49
N TYR A 64 11.92 16.86 -1.72
CA TYR A 64 10.48 16.70 -1.94
C TYR A 64 9.61 17.21 -0.78
N PHE A 65 9.98 16.92 0.46
CA PHE A 65 9.22 17.36 1.62
C PHE A 65 9.46 18.84 1.94
N THR A 66 10.67 19.33 1.65
CA THR A 66 10.95 20.77 1.65
C THR A 66 10.05 21.51 0.65
N GLN A 67 9.89 20.99 -0.57
CA GLN A 67 8.97 21.54 -1.57
C GLN A 67 7.51 21.47 -1.08
N LEU A 68 7.06 20.33 -0.57
CA LEU A 68 5.70 20.17 -0.02
C LEU A 68 5.41 21.21 1.06
N LYS A 69 6.33 21.39 2.02
CA LYS A 69 6.24 22.43 3.05
C LYS A 69 6.08 23.82 2.42
N PHE A 70 6.95 24.20 1.48
CA PHE A 70 6.89 25.53 0.85
C PHE A 70 5.62 25.76 0.05
N TYR A 71 5.14 24.76 -0.71
CA TYR A 71 3.88 24.88 -1.44
C TYR A 71 2.69 25.01 -0.49
N THR A 72 2.69 24.28 0.62
CA THR A 72 1.68 24.42 1.66
C THR A 72 1.66 25.83 2.27
N GLU A 73 2.82 26.38 2.64
CA GLU A 73 2.95 27.74 3.14
C GLU A 73 2.51 28.78 2.11
N PHE A 74 2.91 28.60 0.85
CA PHE A 74 2.54 29.47 -0.27
C PHE A 74 1.03 29.53 -0.46
N LEU A 75 0.38 28.36 -0.57
CA LEU A 75 -1.08 28.28 -0.74
C LEU A 75 -1.80 28.92 0.46
N ARG A 76 -1.33 28.66 1.68
CA ARG A 76 -1.90 29.26 2.89
C ARG A 76 -1.76 30.77 2.91
N LYS A 77 -0.58 31.30 2.57
CA LYS A 77 -0.31 32.74 2.53
C LYS A 77 -1.11 33.44 1.43
N ARG A 78 -1.25 32.81 0.25
CA ARG A 78 -1.97 33.37 -0.89
C ARG A 78 -3.47 33.44 -0.66
N HIS A 79 -4.05 32.38 -0.09
CA HIS A 79 -5.51 32.24 0.02
C HIS A 79 -6.06 32.51 1.42
N GLY A 80 -5.20 32.73 2.41
CA GLY A 80 -5.57 32.98 3.81
C GLY A 80 -6.26 31.81 4.50
N LYS A 81 -6.11 30.59 3.96
CA LYS A 81 -6.73 29.36 4.46
C LYS A 81 -5.70 28.25 4.60
N LYS A 82 -5.88 27.39 5.59
CA LYS A 82 -5.08 26.17 5.73
C LYS A 82 -5.34 25.19 4.56
N VAL A 83 -4.34 24.37 4.24
CA VAL A 83 -4.33 23.46 3.09
C VAL A 83 -4.90 22.09 3.45
N ALA A 84 -5.65 21.48 2.54
CA ALA A 84 -6.01 20.07 2.62
C ALA A 84 -4.94 19.21 1.93
N LEU A 85 -4.39 18.22 2.63
CA LEU A 85 -3.50 17.22 2.05
C LEU A 85 -4.33 16.04 1.57
N LEU A 86 -4.29 15.72 0.28
CA LEU A 86 -5.01 14.60 -0.32
C LEU A 86 -4.03 13.56 -0.84
N THR A 87 -4.13 12.33 -0.34
CA THR A 87 -3.27 11.21 -0.78
C THR A 87 -4.09 10.04 -1.26
N HIS A 88 -3.45 9.19 -2.05
CA HIS A 88 -3.96 7.87 -2.40
C HIS A 88 -2.88 6.82 -2.15
N SER A 89 -3.28 5.64 -1.66
CA SER A 89 -2.42 4.46 -1.56
C SER A 89 -1.10 4.75 -0.83
N MET A 90 0.04 4.36 -1.41
CA MET A 90 1.39 4.58 -0.86
C MET A 90 1.66 6.04 -0.43
N GLY A 91 1.04 7.02 -1.09
CA GLY A 91 1.19 8.44 -0.74
C GLY A 91 0.80 8.73 0.71
N THR A 92 -0.13 7.95 1.29
CA THR A 92 -0.49 8.05 2.71
C THR A 92 0.72 7.79 3.61
N ASN A 93 1.52 6.75 3.33
CA ASN A 93 2.67 6.40 4.17
C ASN A 93 3.78 7.46 4.07
N TYR A 94 3.85 8.18 2.94
CA TYR A 94 4.77 9.30 2.73
C TYR A 94 4.27 10.56 3.43
N ILE A 95 2.96 10.77 3.53
CA ILE A 95 2.41 11.84 4.38
C ILE A 95 2.59 11.53 5.86
N MET A 96 2.50 10.26 6.29
CA MET A 96 2.88 9.89 7.66
C MET A 96 4.34 10.27 7.96
N TYR A 97 5.26 9.96 7.03
CA TYR A 97 6.65 10.42 7.13
C TYR A 97 6.75 11.95 7.16
N PHE A 98 6.04 12.64 6.27
CA PHE A 98 6.05 14.10 6.19
C PHE A 98 5.58 14.78 7.48
N LEU A 99 4.49 14.29 8.10
CA LEU A 99 3.98 14.86 9.35
C LEU A 99 5.06 14.82 10.44
N ARG A 100 5.82 13.73 10.53
CA ARG A 100 6.94 13.65 11.48
C ARG A 100 8.14 14.50 11.04
N TRP A 101 8.50 14.44 9.76
CA TRP A 101 9.59 15.24 9.19
C TRP A 101 9.37 16.74 9.40
N VAL A 102 8.14 17.23 9.21
CA VAL A 102 7.83 18.65 9.36
C VAL A 102 7.76 19.06 10.82
N THR A 103 7.30 18.20 11.72
CA THR A 103 7.43 18.43 13.17
C THR A 103 8.90 18.60 13.57
N GLU A 104 9.80 17.77 13.06
CA GLU A 104 11.23 17.89 13.35
C GLU A 104 11.89 19.14 12.74
N ASN A 105 11.46 19.55 11.54
CA ASN A 105 12.09 20.65 10.81
C ASN A 105 11.40 22.02 11.00
N ALA A 106 10.18 22.05 11.51
CA ALA A 106 9.36 23.27 11.63
C ALA A 106 8.49 23.32 12.89
N GLY A 107 8.46 22.26 13.72
CA GLY A 107 7.63 22.16 14.92
C GLY A 107 6.18 21.78 14.63
N ASP A 108 5.50 21.21 15.63
CA ASP A 108 4.08 20.82 15.55
C ASP A 108 3.17 22.01 15.19
N GLN A 109 3.50 23.21 15.68
CA GLN A 109 2.77 24.44 15.39
C GLN A 109 2.65 24.72 13.89
N TRP A 110 3.63 24.31 13.08
CA TRP A 110 3.56 24.48 11.63
C TRP A 110 2.35 23.77 11.02
N ILE A 111 2.02 22.57 11.50
CA ILE A 111 0.86 21.80 11.04
C ILE A 111 -0.42 22.53 11.46
N ASP A 112 -0.49 22.96 12.72
CA ASP A 112 -1.63 23.71 13.25
C ASP A 112 -1.86 25.03 12.51
N GLU A 113 -0.83 25.67 11.95
CA GLU A 113 -0.98 26.94 11.22
C GLU A 113 -1.29 26.77 9.73
N ASN A 114 -0.84 25.66 9.12
CA ASN A 114 -0.80 25.53 7.67
C ASN A 114 -1.69 24.41 7.12
N VAL A 115 -2.02 23.37 7.89
CA VAL A 115 -2.76 22.20 7.41
C VAL A 115 -4.13 22.11 8.06
N ALA A 116 -5.18 22.07 7.24
CA ALA A 116 -6.56 21.97 7.70
C ALA A 116 -6.96 20.52 7.99
N THR A 117 -6.60 19.64 7.05
CA THR A 117 -7.09 18.27 7.02
C THR A 117 -6.14 17.39 6.22
N PHE A 118 -6.05 16.13 6.61
CA PHE A 118 -5.43 15.06 5.84
C PHE A 118 -6.50 14.07 5.37
N LEU A 119 -6.67 13.97 4.06
CA LEU A 119 -7.59 13.06 3.37
C LEU A 119 -6.79 11.83 2.93
N ASN A 120 -6.80 10.79 3.78
CA ASN A 120 -6.15 9.51 3.53
C ASN A 120 -7.09 8.61 2.69
N VAL A 121 -6.84 8.50 1.38
CA VAL A 121 -7.67 7.69 0.47
C VAL A 121 -7.03 6.33 0.20
N GLY A 122 -7.64 5.26 0.69
CA GLY A 122 -7.17 3.88 0.47
C GLY A 122 -5.74 3.63 0.97
N GLY A 123 -5.27 4.37 1.98
CA GLY A 123 -3.88 4.24 2.44
C GLY A 123 -3.60 2.91 3.15
N PRO A 124 -2.56 2.16 2.75
CA PRO A 124 -2.14 0.93 3.41
C PRO A 124 -1.31 1.27 4.66
N LEU A 125 -1.96 1.80 5.69
CA LEU A 125 -1.30 2.29 6.91
C LEU A 125 -0.46 1.21 7.60
N LEU A 126 -0.89 -0.05 7.54
CA LEU A 126 -0.13 -1.18 8.07
C LEU A 126 0.54 -2.02 6.98
N GLY A 127 0.49 -1.59 5.72
CA GLY A 127 1.03 -2.31 4.57
C GLY A 127 0.04 -3.26 3.88
N THR A 128 0.52 -4.05 2.93
CA THR A 128 -0.26 -5.06 2.21
C THR A 128 0.60 -6.29 1.91
N PRO A 129 0.07 -7.52 2.01
CA PRO A 129 0.78 -8.73 1.60
C PRO A 129 1.24 -8.67 0.13
N LYS A 130 0.52 -7.92 -0.73
CA LYS A 130 0.86 -7.73 -2.13
C LYS A 130 2.22 -7.08 -2.35
N ALA A 131 2.63 -6.17 -1.48
CA ALA A 131 3.95 -5.54 -1.55
C ALA A 131 5.06 -6.57 -1.30
N PHE A 132 4.82 -7.48 -0.36
CA PHE A 132 5.75 -8.55 -0.04
C PHE A 132 5.86 -9.59 -1.17
N SER A 133 4.74 -10.06 -1.72
CA SER A 133 4.75 -11.04 -2.83
C SER A 133 5.40 -10.48 -4.09
N ALA A 134 5.20 -9.18 -4.38
CA ALA A 134 5.87 -8.50 -5.49
C ALA A 134 7.41 -8.58 -5.37
N VAL A 135 7.96 -8.40 -4.17
CA VAL A 135 9.41 -8.51 -3.92
C VAL A 135 9.86 -9.97 -3.90
N LEU A 136 9.08 -10.85 -3.30
CA LEU A 136 9.43 -12.27 -3.14
C LEU A 136 9.46 -13.00 -4.48
N SER A 137 8.33 -12.99 -5.21
CA SER A 137 8.11 -13.78 -6.43
C SER A 137 7.85 -12.95 -7.67
N GLY A 138 7.58 -11.65 -7.55
CA GLY A 138 7.16 -10.82 -8.68
C GLY A 138 5.73 -11.11 -9.17
N GLU A 139 5.02 -12.04 -8.55
CA GLU A 139 3.62 -12.35 -8.85
C GLU A 139 2.67 -11.53 -8.00
N MET A 140 1.57 -11.11 -8.62
CA MET A 140 0.41 -10.52 -7.98
C MET A 140 -0.82 -11.35 -8.34
N LYS A 141 -1.87 -11.36 -7.51
CA LYS A 141 -3.12 -12.09 -7.81
C LYS A 141 -3.62 -11.80 -9.23
N ASP A 142 -3.62 -10.54 -9.63
CA ASP A 142 -4.09 -10.09 -10.94
C ASP A 142 -3.25 -10.64 -12.09
N THR A 143 -1.94 -10.87 -11.88
CA THR A 143 -1.06 -11.46 -12.89
C THR A 143 -1.10 -12.99 -12.90
N ALA A 144 -1.31 -13.61 -11.74
CA ALA A 144 -1.41 -15.06 -11.59
C ALA A 144 -2.73 -15.62 -12.15
N MET A 145 -3.82 -14.86 -12.03
CA MET A 145 -5.15 -15.25 -12.54
C MET A 145 -5.30 -15.09 -14.06
N LEU A 146 -4.36 -14.41 -14.74
CA LEU A 146 -4.46 -14.04 -16.15
C LEU A 146 -4.06 -15.15 -17.15
N GLY A 147 -3.59 -16.31 -16.67
CA GLY A 147 -3.12 -17.39 -17.53
C GLY A 147 -2.01 -16.96 -18.51
N ASP A 148 -1.63 -17.83 -19.45
CA ASP A 148 -0.55 -17.52 -20.42
C ASP A 148 -0.85 -16.31 -21.31
N LEU A 149 -2.12 -16.08 -21.63
CA LEU A 149 -2.53 -15.00 -22.52
C LEU A 149 -2.35 -13.60 -21.87
N GLY A 150 -2.82 -13.41 -20.64
CA GLY A 150 -2.65 -12.12 -19.97
C GLY A 150 -1.22 -11.89 -19.49
N ARG A 151 -0.47 -12.96 -19.20
CA ARG A 151 0.99 -12.91 -19.00
C ARG A 151 1.72 -12.33 -20.21
N ASN A 152 1.34 -12.72 -21.42
CA ASN A 152 1.91 -12.20 -22.67
C ASN A 152 1.53 -10.74 -22.97
N ILE A 153 0.32 -10.31 -22.60
CA ILE A 153 -0.11 -8.91 -22.76
C ILE A 153 0.65 -8.00 -21.81
N LEU A 154 0.75 -8.39 -20.53
CA LEU A 154 1.54 -7.65 -19.53
C LEU A 154 3.03 -7.63 -19.92
N GLY A 155 3.52 -8.75 -20.45
CA GLY A 155 4.89 -8.90 -20.97
C GLY A 155 5.26 -7.92 -22.08
N LYS A 156 4.29 -7.44 -22.86
CA LYS A 156 4.49 -6.42 -23.90
C LYS A 156 4.60 -4.99 -23.36
N VAL A 157 4.07 -4.72 -22.18
CA VAL A 157 4.04 -3.39 -21.55
C VAL A 157 5.19 -3.21 -20.56
N VAL A 158 5.52 -4.25 -19.80
CA VAL A 158 6.48 -4.20 -18.67
C VAL A 158 7.77 -4.99 -18.94
N GLY A 159 7.88 -5.62 -20.12
CA GLY A 159 8.94 -6.58 -20.45
C GLY A 159 8.61 -7.99 -19.96
N LYS A 160 9.47 -8.98 -20.26
CA LYS A 160 9.19 -10.39 -19.89
C LYS A 160 8.99 -10.52 -18.36
N LEU A 161 7.97 -11.28 -17.94
CA LEU A 161 7.63 -11.56 -16.52
C LEU A 161 8.80 -12.00 -15.66
N VAL A 162 9.79 -12.61 -16.29
CA VAL A 162 11.04 -13.04 -15.70
C VAL A 162 11.93 -11.94 -15.10
N VAL A 163 11.58 -10.65 -15.25
CA VAL A 163 12.34 -9.51 -14.68
C VAL A 163 11.61 -8.89 -13.46
N PHE A 164 10.43 -9.38 -13.08
CA PHE A 164 9.57 -8.72 -12.09
C PHE A 164 10.18 -8.71 -10.66
N PRO A 165 10.68 -9.82 -10.11
CA PRO A 165 11.38 -9.79 -8.82
C PRO A 165 12.56 -8.80 -8.81
N LYS A 166 13.34 -8.76 -9.89
CA LYS A 166 14.45 -7.82 -10.06
C LYS A 166 13.99 -6.38 -10.07
N PHE A 167 12.90 -6.10 -10.80
CA PHE A 167 12.29 -4.78 -10.83
C PHE A 167 11.84 -4.35 -9.43
N PHE A 168 11.02 -5.15 -8.74
CA PHE A 168 10.51 -4.78 -7.41
C PHE A 168 11.62 -4.68 -6.36
N ARG A 169 12.65 -5.53 -6.42
CA ARG A 169 13.84 -5.45 -5.54
C ARG A 169 14.76 -4.27 -5.87
N ALA A 170 14.59 -3.60 -7.02
CA ALA A 170 15.27 -2.34 -7.29
C ALA A 170 14.53 -1.12 -6.71
N LEU A 171 13.26 -1.29 -6.31
CA LEU A 171 12.44 -0.22 -5.75
C LEU A 171 12.61 -0.16 -4.24
N ALA A 172 13.40 0.81 -3.78
CA ALA A 172 13.64 1.00 -2.35
C ALA A 172 12.37 1.41 -1.60
N SER A 173 11.35 1.93 -2.28
CA SER A 173 10.10 2.43 -1.68
C SER A 173 9.14 1.35 -1.20
N ILE A 174 9.14 0.16 -1.82
CA ILE A 174 8.15 -0.90 -1.55
C ILE A 174 8.03 -1.32 -0.07
N PRO A 175 9.11 -1.38 0.74
CA PRO A 175 9.02 -1.69 2.17
C PRO A 175 8.18 -0.71 2.98
N SER A 176 7.89 0.49 2.49
CA SER A 176 6.93 1.38 3.15
C SER A 176 5.53 0.80 3.19
N MET A 177 5.23 -0.21 2.37
CA MET A 177 3.95 -0.92 2.32
C MET A 177 4.07 -2.37 2.81
N PHE A 178 5.19 -2.77 3.42
CA PHE A 178 5.29 -4.10 4.01
C PHE A 178 4.42 -4.24 5.27
N PRO A 179 3.82 -5.44 5.49
CA PRO A 179 3.00 -5.73 6.67
C PRO A 179 3.62 -5.34 8.03
N ARG A 180 2.89 -4.54 8.84
CA ARG A 180 3.29 -4.07 10.18
C ARG A 180 2.37 -4.59 11.28
N GLY A 181 2.90 -4.76 12.49
CA GLY A 181 2.13 -5.13 13.69
C GLY A 181 1.95 -6.62 13.95
N GLY A 182 2.70 -7.47 13.24
CA GLY A 182 2.82 -8.87 13.60
C GLY A 182 1.53 -9.68 13.45
N SER A 183 1.55 -10.89 13.97
CA SER A 183 0.42 -11.81 13.98
C SER A 183 -0.75 -11.25 14.79
N ASN A 184 -0.49 -10.35 15.75
CA ASN A 184 -1.52 -9.63 16.50
C ASN A 184 -2.49 -8.89 15.56
N VAL A 185 -1.95 -8.17 14.57
CA VAL A 185 -2.70 -7.46 13.54
C VAL A 185 -3.15 -8.43 12.43
N TRP A 186 -2.21 -9.14 11.82
CA TRP A 186 -2.44 -9.83 10.56
C TRP A 186 -3.27 -11.11 10.66
N SER A 187 -3.46 -11.65 11.86
CA SER A 187 -4.40 -12.74 12.10
C SER A 187 -5.86 -12.35 11.87
N GLU A 188 -6.20 -11.06 11.92
CA GLU A 188 -7.54 -10.53 11.63
C GLU A 188 -7.76 -10.20 10.14
N CYS A 189 -6.82 -10.52 9.24
CA CYS A 189 -6.94 -10.16 7.82
C CYS A 189 -8.18 -10.74 7.13
N HIS A 190 -8.67 -11.92 7.56
CA HIS A 190 -9.92 -12.52 7.07
C HIS A 190 -11.20 -11.92 7.65
N GLY A 191 -11.08 -10.96 8.57
CA GLY A 191 -12.19 -10.47 9.36
C GLY A 191 -12.56 -11.42 10.51
N ILE A 192 -13.66 -11.09 11.18
CA ILE A 192 -14.06 -11.65 12.49
C ILE A 192 -14.80 -12.99 12.39
N GLU A 193 -15.37 -13.31 11.24
CA GLU A 193 -16.29 -14.45 11.04
C GLU A 193 -15.56 -15.78 10.80
N LYS A 194 -14.23 -15.77 10.75
CA LYS A 194 -13.40 -16.93 10.41
C LYS A 194 -12.29 -17.14 11.43
N ASP A 195 -11.77 -18.36 11.47
CA ASP A 195 -10.60 -18.67 12.29
C ASP A 195 -9.42 -17.76 11.91
N PRO A 196 -8.67 -17.24 12.91
CA PRO A 196 -7.58 -16.33 12.65
C PRO A 196 -6.53 -16.98 11.73
N ILE A 197 -6.04 -16.21 10.76
CA ILE A 197 -4.92 -16.67 9.94
C ILE A 197 -3.69 -16.74 10.84
N LYS A 198 -3.16 -17.95 11.02
CA LYS A 198 -1.90 -18.11 11.72
C LYS A 198 -0.69 -17.87 10.80
N TYR A 199 -0.82 -18.17 9.51
CA TYR A 199 0.29 -18.13 8.55
C TYR A 199 -0.09 -17.33 7.31
N MET A 200 0.73 -16.36 6.94
CA MET A 200 0.53 -15.59 5.70
C MET A 200 1.32 -16.17 4.52
N LEU A 201 2.31 -17.03 4.76
CA LEU A 201 2.98 -17.80 3.70
C LEU A 201 2.89 -19.28 4.01
N MET A 202 2.46 -20.05 3.01
CA MET A 202 2.32 -21.48 3.08
C MET A 202 3.11 -22.13 1.95
N PHE A 203 3.70 -23.27 2.24
CA PHE A 203 4.34 -24.14 1.26
C PHE A 203 3.86 -25.57 1.48
N PRO A 204 3.64 -26.38 0.41
CA PRO A 204 3.25 -27.78 0.54
C PRO A 204 4.40 -28.60 1.18
N LYS A 205 4.30 -28.81 2.50
CA LYS A 205 5.38 -29.33 3.37
C LYS A 205 6.00 -30.65 2.89
N ASP A 206 5.18 -31.57 2.39
CA ASP A 206 5.64 -32.92 2.01
C ASP A 206 6.39 -32.95 0.67
N LYS A 207 6.29 -31.89 -0.14
CA LYS A 207 6.83 -31.86 -1.51
C LYS A 207 8.30 -31.48 -1.58
N TYR A 208 8.83 -30.77 -0.58
CA TYR A 208 10.16 -30.15 -0.64
C TYR A 208 11.19 -30.76 0.32
N LYS A 209 10.90 -31.92 0.90
CA LYS A 209 11.91 -32.65 1.67
C LYS A 209 13.00 -33.19 0.72
N GLY A 210 14.27 -32.90 1.02
CA GLY A 210 15.43 -33.19 0.17
C GLY A 210 15.64 -32.19 -0.97
N PHE A 211 14.88 -31.09 -0.99
CA PHE A 211 14.94 -30.09 -2.06
C PHE A 211 16.28 -29.36 -2.15
N ALA A 212 17.05 -29.29 -1.06
CA ALA A 212 18.41 -28.75 -1.08
C ALA A 212 19.29 -29.45 -2.13
N ASN A 213 19.14 -30.77 -2.31
CA ASN A 213 19.89 -31.51 -3.34
C ASN A 213 19.45 -31.12 -4.76
N THR A 214 18.16 -30.87 -4.97
CA THR A 214 17.64 -30.34 -6.24
C THR A 214 18.25 -28.98 -6.57
N LEU A 215 18.32 -28.07 -5.59
CA LEU A 215 18.93 -26.75 -5.78
C LEU A 215 20.42 -26.85 -6.13
N ARG A 216 21.18 -27.74 -5.46
CA ARG A 216 22.59 -28.00 -5.78
C ARG A 216 22.76 -28.54 -7.19
N ALA A 217 21.96 -29.54 -7.59
CA ALA A 217 22.02 -30.13 -8.92
C ALA A 217 21.67 -29.11 -10.02
N ILE A 218 20.71 -28.21 -9.77
CA ILE A 218 20.41 -27.11 -10.69
C ILE A 218 21.62 -26.18 -10.80
N ARG A 219 22.21 -25.77 -9.67
CA ARG A 219 23.39 -24.90 -9.65
C ARG A 219 24.59 -25.51 -10.38
N GLU A 220 24.83 -26.81 -10.21
CA GLU A 220 25.90 -27.53 -10.91
C GLU A 220 25.69 -27.49 -12.43
N LYS A 221 24.47 -27.80 -12.91
CA LYS A 221 24.11 -27.68 -14.33
C LYS A 221 24.32 -26.27 -14.88
N CYS A 222 23.97 -25.25 -14.09
CA CYS A 222 24.18 -23.84 -14.45
C CYS A 222 25.66 -23.48 -14.64
N ASN A 223 26.58 -24.12 -13.90
CA ASN A 223 28.01 -23.85 -13.99
C ASN A 223 28.68 -24.55 -15.19
N GLU A 224 28.12 -25.67 -15.66
CA GLU A 224 28.69 -26.48 -16.74
C GLU A 224 28.36 -25.96 -18.15
N GLU A 225 27.20 -25.33 -18.31
CA GLU A 225 26.74 -24.77 -19.59
C GLU A 225 26.76 -23.23 -19.52
N VAL A 226 27.85 -22.60 -19.99
CA VAL A 226 28.00 -21.12 -19.93
C VAL A 226 26.87 -20.39 -20.70
N ASP A 227 26.38 -20.97 -21.81
CA ASP A 227 25.21 -20.49 -22.56
C ASP A 227 23.86 -20.77 -21.87
N TYR A 228 23.80 -21.70 -20.92
CA TYR A 228 22.58 -22.02 -20.14
C TYR A 228 22.25 -20.91 -19.14
N CYS A 229 23.22 -20.05 -18.83
CA CYS A 229 23.15 -19.08 -17.73
C CYS A 229 23.81 -17.72 -18.01
N ASP A 230 24.01 -17.33 -19.27
CA ASP A 230 24.52 -15.99 -19.63
C ASP A 230 23.62 -14.82 -19.10
N GLY A 231 22.49 -15.15 -18.46
CA GLY A 231 21.62 -14.26 -17.69
C GLY A 231 21.38 -14.68 -16.24
N PHE A 232 22.33 -15.32 -15.54
CA PHE A 232 22.16 -15.70 -14.14
C PHE A 232 21.98 -14.45 -13.27
N ASP A 233 20.73 -14.19 -12.88
CA ASP A 233 20.39 -13.06 -12.05
C ASP A 233 21.07 -13.21 -10.68
N SER A 234 21.69 -12.13 -10.19
CA SER A 234 22.16 -12.01 -8.80
C SER A 234 21.17 -12.52 -7.74
N ILE A 235 19.87 -12.44 -8.03
CA ILE A 235 18.78 -12.96 -7.19
C ILE A 235 18.81 -14.49 -7.10
N LEU A 236 19.06 -15.17 -8.22
CA LEU A 236 19.10 -16.62 -8.27
C LEU A 236 20.33 -17.16 -7.54
N GLU A 237 21.50 -16.53 -7.72
CA GLU A 237 22.71 -16.84 -6.93
C GLU A 237 22.44 -16.87 -5.43
N GLU A 238 21.71 -15.88 -4.92
CA GLU A 238 21.42 -15.77 -3.49
C GLU A 238 20.58 -16.95 -2.97
N ILE A 239 19.62 -17.42 -3.76
CA ILE A 239 18.76 -18.56 -3.41
C ILE A 239 19.55 -19.86 -3.46
N TYR A 240 20.33 -20.08 -4.53
CA TYR A 240 21.13 -21.31 -4.67
C TYR A 240 22.33 -21.38 -3.71
N ALA A 241 22.74 -20.26 -3.12
CA ALA A 241 23.84 -20.22 -2.16
C ALA A 241 23.48 -20.81 -0.77
N LYS A 242 22.18 -20.95 -0.44
CA LYS A 242 21.72 -21.41 0.89
C LYS A 242 20.66 -22.52 0.78
N PRO A 243 20.95 -23.64 0.11
CA PRO A 243 19.92 -24.61 -0.28
C PRO A 243 19.20 -25.26 0.91
N GLU A 244 19.87 -25.46 2.05
CA GLU A 244 19.26 -26.04 3.26
C GLU A 244 18.27 -25.07 3.91
N LEU A 245 18.62 -23.79 3.97
CA LEU A 245 17.75 -22.76 4.54
C LEU A 245 16.54 -22.49 3.65
N VAL A 246 16.72 -22.58 2.33
CA VAL A 246 15.59 -22.53 1.37
C VAL A 246 14.67 -23.74 1.55
N GLU A 247 15.22 -24.94 1.72
CA GLU A 247 14.42 -26.13 2.04
C GLU A 247 13.67 -25.98 3.37
N GLU A 248 14.31 -25.43 4.40
CA GLU A 248 13.66 -25.16 5.70
C GLU A 248 12.49 -24.18 5.54
N ILE A 249 12.68 -23.10 4.78
CA ILE A 249 11.60 -22.16 4.46
C ILE A 249 10.47 -22.89 3.73
N MET A 250 10.78 -23.69 2.71
CA MET A 250 9.77 -24.33 1.87
C MET A 250 9.08 -25.54 2.51
N THR A 251 9.57 -26.04 3.64
CA THR A 251 8.96 -27.15 4.40
C THR A 251 8.07 -26.68 5.56
N ASN A 252 7.98 -25.37 5.78
CA ASN A 252 7.24 -24.77 6.90
C ASN A 252 6.20 -23.74 6.44
N ASN A 253 5.23 -23.49 7.32
CA ASN A 253 4.31 -22.35 7.17
C ASN A 253 4.85 -21.19 8.00
N HIS A 254 4.72 -19.98 7.49
CA HIS A 254 5.33 -18.79 8.09
C HIS A 254 4.33 -17.73 8.46
N THR A 255 4.51 -17.18 9.66
CA THR A 255 3.78 -16.01 10.15
C THR A 255 4.31 -14.74 9.47
N VAL A 256 3.69 -13.60 9.75
CA VAL A 256 4.15 -12.31 9.19
C VAL A 256 5.52 -11.88 9.70
N GLU A 257 5.86 -12.22 10.94
CA GLU A 257 7.13 -11.86 11.55
C GLU A 257 8.31 -12.49 10.79
N GLN A 258 8.09 -13.69 10.26
CA GLN A 258 9.09 -14.46 9.53
C GLN A 258 9.29 -13.95 8.09
N PHE A 259 8.45 -13.02 7.60
CA PHE A 259 8.57 -12.47 6.24
C PHE A 259 9.94 -11.87 5.99
N TYR A 260 10.43 -11.08 6.94
CA TYR A 260 11.70 -10.38 6.79
C TYR A 260 12.88 -11.32 6.87
N ASP A 261 12.82 -12.36 7.68
CA ASP A 261 13.89 -13.37 7.76
C ASP A 261 13.95 -14.22 6.49
N ILE A 262 12.79 -14.50 5.88
CA ILE A 262 12.71 -15.11 4.56
C ILE A 262 13.37 -14.20 3.51
N LEU A 263 13.07 -12.90 3.48
CA LEU A 263 13.71 -11.99 2.54
C LEU A 263 15.21 -11.78 2.82
N LYS A 264 15.65 -11.78 4.09
CA LYS A 264 17.10 -11.74 4.43
C LYS A 264 17.82 -12.98 3.89
N THR A 265 17.09 -14.09 3.78
CA THR A 265 17.59 -15.33 3.19
C THR A 265 17.60 -15.27 1.67
N LEU A 266 16.46 -14.96 1.05
CA LEU A 266 16.21 -15.09 -0.39
C LEU A 266 16.58 -13.85 -1.21
N ALA A 267 16.81 -12.71 -0.54
CA ALA A 267 17.09 -11.42 -1.15
C ALA A 267 18.01 -10.53 -0.26
N PRO A 268 19.14 -11.03 0.28
CA PRO A 268 20.00 -10.28 1.21
C PRO A 268 20.47 -8.92 0.68
N ARG A 269 20.76 -8.77 -0.63
CA ARG A 269 21.13 -7.47 -1.20
C ARG A 269 20.00 -6.45 -1.09
N TYR A 270 18.78 -6.88 -1.41
CA TYR A 270 17.60 -6.03 -1.24
C TYR A 270 17.42 -5.68 0.22
N MET A 271 17.49 -6.66 1.14
CA MET A 271 17.33 -6.36 2.57
C MET A 271 18.41 -5.43 3.12
N SER A 272 19.65 -5.51 2.62
CA SER A 272 20.69 -4.53 2.97
C SER A 272 20.34 -3.09 2.54
N LEU A 273 19.62 -2.93 1.43
CA LEU A 273 19.06 -1.63 1.02
C LEU A 273 17.89 -1.22 1.94
N VAL A 274 17.01 -2.17 2.27
CA VAL A 274 15.85 -1.93 3.14
C VAL A 274 16.28 -1.47 4.54
N ASP A 275 17.24 -2.15 5.16
CA ASP A 275 17.69 -1.90 6.55
C ASP A 275 18.31 -0.49 6.73
N LYS A 276 18.74 0.16 5.63
CA LYS A 276 19.23 1.53 5.64
C LYS A 276 18.13 2.57 5.84
N TYR A 277 16.91 2.28 5.38
CA TYR A 277 15.83 3.28 5.30
C TYR A 277 14.57 2.90 6.08
N TYR A 278 14.46 1.65 6.52
CA TYR A 278 13.33 1.16 7.29
C TYR A 278 13.80 0.34 8.48
N ASP A 279 13.09 0.46 9.60
CA ASP A 279 13.20 -0.52 10.67
C ASP A 279 12.05 -1.52 10.53
N LEU A 280 12.37 -2.73 10.09
CA LEU A 280 11.41 -3.82 9.91
C LEU A 280 11.50 -4.86 11.04
N ASN A 281 12.52 -4.79 11.90
CA ASN A 281 12.67 -5.73 13.01
C ASN A 281 11.68 -5.42 14.16
N GLY A 282 11.17 -4.18 14.25
CA GLY A 282 10.13 -3.76 15.20
C GLY A 282 8.70 -4.22 14.89
N THR A 283 8.47 -5.02 13.84
CA THR A 283 7.11 -5.40 13.43
C THR A 283 6.43 -6.42 14.34
N GLY A 284 7.15 -7.06 15.26
CA GLY A 284 6.60 -8.06 16.19
C GLY A 284 6.14 -7.48 17.52
N GLN A 285 6.76 -6.40 18.00
CA GLN A 285 6.41 -5.74 19.27
C GLN A 285 6.82 -4.27 19.17
N THR A 286 5.85 -3.35 19.29
CA THR A 286 6.17 -1.93 19.53
C THR A 286 6.82 -1.83 20.90
N ASP A 287 8.14 -1.71 20.97
CA ASP A 287 8.76 -1.27 22.21
C ASP A 287 8.48 0.24 22.37
N LYS A 288 7.26 0.53 22.85
CA LYS A 288 6.75 1.89 23.09
C LYS A 288 7.67 2.68 24.04
N ASN A 289 8.54 1.99 24.78
CA ASN A 289 9.40 2.59 25.79
C ASN A 289 10.68 3.21 25.22
N GLU A 290 11.12 2.83 24.02
CA GLU A 290 12.41 3.30 23.51
C GLU A 290 12.30 4.60 22.70
N ASN A 291 11.08 5.02 22.29
CA ASN A 291 10.82 6.24 21.51
C ASN A 291 11.82 6.47 20.34
N LYS A 292 12.29 5.38 19.71
CA LYS A 292 13.34 5.41 18.67
C LYS A 292 12.97 6.32 17.49
N TRP A 293 11.69 6.39 17.16
CA TRP A 293 11.13 7.31 16.16
C TRP A 293 11.48 8.78 16.41
N LYS A 294 11.85 9.18 17.64
CA LYS A 294 12.26 10.55 17.91
C LYS A 294 13.53 10.95 17.17
N THR A 295 14.47 10.03 17.03
CA THR A 295 15.81 10.29 16.48
C THR A 295 16.10 9.55 15.19
N ASP A 296 15.26 8.60 14.81
CA ASP A 296 15.48 7.74 13.65
C ASP A 296 14.31 7.81 12.66
N SER A 297 14.61 8.32 11.46
CA SER A 297 13.63 8.48 10.37
C SER A 297 13.11 7.16 9.81
N ARG A 298 13.79 6.04 10.07
CA ARG A 298 13.40 4.71 9.61
C ARG A 298 12.07 4.22 10.18
N TYR A 299 11.56 4.86 11.23
CA TYR A 299 10.27 4.58 11.86
C TYR A 299 9.12 5.44 11.35
N TRP A 300 9.38 6.55 10.64
CA TRP A 300 8.39 7.60 10.43
C TRP A 300 7.26 7.24 9.45
N THR A 301 7.46 6.19 8.63
CA THR A 301 6.39 5.64 7.79
C THR A 301 5.48 4.65 8.53
N ASP A 302 5.89 4.17 9.70
CA ASP A 302 5.13 3.17 10.48
C ASP A 302 4.27 3.86 11.55
N PRO A 303 2.94 3.89 11.41
CA PRO A 303 2.06 4.54 12.37
C PRO A 303 1.96 3.78 13.71
N LEU A 304 2.34 2.50 13.76
CA LEU A 304 2.41 1.76 15.03
C LEU A 304 3.60 2.23 15.88
N SER A 305 4.69 2.62 15.23
CA SER A 305 5.89 3.10 15.93
C SER A 305 5.87 4.61 16.16
N THR A 306 5.38 5.38 15.18
CA THR A 306 5.41 6.85 15.18
C THR A 306 4.03 7.41 15.47
N PRO A 307 3.83 8.15 16.59
CA PRO A 307 2.53 8.74 16.91
C PRO A 307 2.19 9.90 15.97
N LEU A 308 0.90 10.25 15.90
CA LEU A 308 0.47 11.49 15.28
C LEU A 308 1.09 12.71 15.99
N PRO A 309 1.27 13.83 15.26
CA PRO A 309 1.77 15.07 15.85
C PRO A 309 0.86 15.57 16.98
N ASN A 310 1.44 16.30 17.93
CA ASN A 310 0.70 16.82 19.08
C ASN A 310 0.04 18.16 18.72
N VAL A 311 -1.03 18.09 17.92
CA VAL A 311 -1.72 19.24 17.31
C VAL A 311 -3.23 19.17 17.53
N THR A 312 -3.90 20.32 17.53
CA THR A 312 -5.33 20.42 17.91
C THR A 312 -6.25 20.95 16.81
N ASN A 313 -5.71 21.67 15.83
CA ASN A 313 -6.46 22.30 14.73
C ASN A 313 -6.21 21.60 13.38
N PHE A 314 -6.04 20.28 13.44
CA PHE A 314 -5.81 19.36 12.34
C PHE A 314 -6.75 18.16 12.49
N LYS A 315 -7.22 17.60 11.36
CA LYS A 315 -8.11 16.44 11.33
C LYS A 315 -7.72 15.47 10.23
N ILE A 316 -8.08 14.21 10.41
CA ILE A 316 -7.79 13.13 9.46
C ILE A 316 -9.12 12.51 9.01
N TYR A 317 -9.28 12.35 7.71
CA TYR A 317 -10.32 11.52 7.11
C TYR A 317 -9.67 10.26 6.57
N CYS A 318 -10.05 9.10 7.11
CA CYS A 318 -9.69 7.80 6.57
C CYS A 318 -10.81 7.34 5.65
N MET A 319 -10.57 7.46 4.34
CA MET A 319 -11.54 7.27 3.27
C MET A 319 -11.14 6.02 2.48
N TYR A 320 -11.94 4.96 2.50
CA TYR A 320 -11.54 3.73 1.81
C TYR A 320 -12.73 2.91 1.32
N GLY A 321 -12.48 2.14 0.26
CA GLY A 321 -13.42 1.17 -0.26
C GLY A 321 -13.56 -0.02 0.67
N TYR A 322 -14.77 -0.55 0.78
CA TYR A 322 -15.05 -1.76 1.54
C TYR A 322 -15.85 -2.74 0.68
N ILE A 323 -15.20 -3.87 0.40
CA ILE A 323 -15.77 -5.06 -0.22
C ILE A 323 -15.85 -6.12 0.87
N LYS A 324 -17.07 -6.56 1.19
CA LYS A 324 -17.33 -7.58 2.21
C LYS A 324 -16.85 -8.95 1.73
N GLU A 325 -17.02 -9.23 0.44
CA GLU A 325 -16.61 -10.46 -0.19
C GLU A 325 -15.08 -10.62 -0.10
N PRO A 326 -14.58 -11.85 0.18
CA PRO A 326 -13.16 -12.11 0.30
C PRO A 326 -12.49 -12.01 -1.07
N MET A 327 -12.06 -10.80 -1.43
CA MET A 327 -11.41 -10.49 -2.70
C MET A 327 -10.02 -9.88 -2.51
N THR A 328 -9.63 -9.57 -1.27
CA THR A 328 -8.40 -8.84 -0.96
C THR A 328 -7.31 -9.78 -0.47
N GLU A 329 -6.08 -9.60 -0.97
CA GLU A 329 -4.95 -10.50 -0.69
C GLU A 329 -4.51 -10.42 0.79
N CYS A 330 -4.57 -11.54 1.50
CA CYS A 330 -4.20 -11.69 2.92
C CYS A 330 -3.01 -12.62 3.16
N GLY A 331 -2.57 -13.35 2.14
CA GLY A 331 -1.48 -14.32 2.24
C GLY A 331 -1.43 -15.21 1.01
N TYR A 332 -0.41 -16.08 0.95
CA TYR A 332 -0.10 -16.84 -0.25
C TYR A 332 0.36 -18.26 0.08
N SER A 333 -0.03 -19.19 -0.78
CA SER A 333 0.50 -20.54 -0.90
C SER A 333 1.41 -20.57 -2.10
N TYR A 334 2.69 -20.86 -1.86
CA TYR A 334 3.72 -20.88 -2.89
C TYR A 334 4.11 -22.31 -3.26
N GLY A 335 4.37 -22.51 -4.55
CA GLY A 335 5.08 -23.65 -5.09
C GLY A 335 6.42 -23.23 -5.68
N PHE A 336 7.33 -24.19 -5.82
CA PHE A 336 8.56 -24.01 -6.56
C PHE A 336 8.42 -24.59 -7.95
N TYR A 337 8.77 -23.79 -8.94
CA TYR A 337 8.68 -24.13 -10.35
C TYR A 337 10.03 -23.84 -11.00
N PRO A 338 10.92 -24.85 -11.11
CA PRO A 338 12.12 -24.69 -11.91
C PRO A 338 11.66 -24.63 -13.36
N HIS A 339 11.60 -23.44 -13.93
CA HIS A 339 11.30 -23.30 -15.35
C HIS A 339 12.41 -23.96 -16.17
N THR A 340 12.02 -24.66 -17.23
CA THR A 340 12.93 -25.18 -18.26
C THR A 340 13.45 -24.10 -19.20
N ASP A 341 12.85 -22.90 -19.15
CA ASP A 341 13.22 -21.76 -20.00
C ASP A 341 14.21 -20.85 -19.26
N HIS A 342 15.44 -20.83 -19.76
CA HIS A 342 16.72 -20.38 -19.21
C HIS A 342 16.86 -18.88 -18.83
N CYS A 343 15.77 -18.17 -18.50
CA CYS A 343 15.82 -16.72 -18.25
C CYS A 343 14.93 -16.23 -17.09
N SER A 344 14.33 -17.11 -16.26
CA SER A 344 13.39 -16.70 -15.20
C SER A 344 14.02 -16.42 -13.84
N SER A 345 13.89 -15.18 -13.33
CA SER A 345 14.24 -14.84 -11.95
C SER A 345 13.17 -15.24 -10.92
N ALA A 346 12.04 -15.81 -11.34
CA ALA A 346 10.92 -16.21 -10.46
C ALA A 346 10.95 -17.72 -10.22
N LEU A 347 11.46 -18.14 -9.06
CA LEU A 347 11.51 -19.54 -8.61
C LEU A 347 10.31 -19.96 -7.78
N LEU A 348 9.71 -19.00 -7.08
CA LEU A 348 8.49 -19.18 -6.30
C LEU A 348 7.33 -18.64 -7.12
N LEU A 349 6.31 -19.45 -7.32
CA LEU A 349 5.05 -19.02 -7.92
C LEU A 349 3.89 -19.44 -7.03
N PHE A 350 2.76 -18.72 -7.09
CA PHE A 350 1.56 -19.12 -6.39
C PHE A 350 1.16 -20.53 -6.82
N ASN A 351 0.85 -21.36 -5.83
CA ASN A 351 0.34 -22.68 -6.08
C ASN A 351 -1.11 -22.56 -6.57
N THR A 352 -1.29 -22.36 -7.88
CA THR A 352 -2.61 -22.13 -8.49
C THR A 352 -3.57 -23.33 -8.33
N SER A 353 -3.04 -24.51 -8.01
CA SER A 353 -3.84 -25.70 -7.68
C SER A 353 -4.43 -25.67 -6.26
N ASP A 354 -3.91 -24.81 -5.38
CA ASP A 354 -4.39 -24.68 -4.01
C ASP A 354 -5.63 -23.78 -3.98
N THR A 355 -6.81 -24.39 -3.99
CA THR A 355 -8.10 -23.69 -3.87
C THR A 355 -8.93 -24.37 -2.80
N VAL A 356 -9.17 -23.66 -1.69
CA VAL A 356 -9.90 -24.14 -0.53
C VAL A 356 -11.00 -23.12 -0.19
N PRO A 357 -12.22 -23.28 -0.76
CA PRO A 357 -13.30 -22.31 -0.59
C PRO A 357 -13.69 -22.05 0.87
N ALA A 358 -13.64 -23.07 1.73
CA ALA A 358 -13.99 -22.94 3.15
C ALA A 358 -13.07 -21.95 3.91
N SER A 359 -11.82 -21.85 3.46
CA SER A 359 -10.76 -21.03 4.03
C SER A 359 -10.47 -19.77 3.20
N ASN A 360 -11.31 -19.46 2.20
CA ASN A 360 -11.13 -18.33 1.27
C ASN A 360 -9.80 -18.36 0.49
N ILE A 361 -9.26 -19.56 0.23
CA ILE A 361 -8.07 -19.71 -0.60
C ILE A 361 -8.52 -19.94 -2.04
N LYS A 362 -8.06 -19.10 -2.96
CA LYS A 362 -8.32 -19.21 -4.40
C LYS A 362 -7.01 -19.11 -5.17
N SER A 363 -6.66 -20.15 -5.92
CA SER A 363 -5.46 -20.22 -6.74
C SER A 363 -4.17 -19.85 -5.99
N GLY A 364 -4.03 -20.35 -4.77
CA GLY A 364 -2.89 -20.10 -3.90
C GLY A 364 -2.91 -18.73 -3.23
N VAL A 365 -3.96 -17.93 -3.39
CA VAL A 365 -4.11 -16.64 -2.72
C VAL A 365 -5.13 -16.76 -1.61
N ASN A 366 -4.73 -16.38 -0.40
CA ASN A 366 -5.60 -16.31 0.75
C ASN A 366 -6.34 -14.96 0.76
N LEU A 367 -7.67 -14.98 0.91
CA LEU A 367 -8.49 -13.79 0.65
C LEU A 367 -9.33 -13.34 1.85
N GLY A 368 -9.35 -12.04 2.08
CA GLY A 368 -10.15 -11.37 3.12
C GLY A 368 -10.88 -10.12 2.61
N PRO A 369 -11.66 -9.47 3.49
CA PRO A 369 -12.31 -8.19 3.19
C PRO A 369 -11.30 -7.05 3.04
N GLY A 370 -11.67 -6.02 2.27
CA GLY A 370 -10.82 -4.86 1.98
C GLY A 370 -11.25 -4.15 0.71
N ASP A 371 -10.33 -3.54 -0.02
CA ASP A 371 -10.60 -2.84 -1.28
C ASP A 371 -10.10 -3.60 -2.53
N ALA A 372 -10.01 -4.94 -2.43
CA ALA A 372 -9.39 -5.84 -3.41
C ALA A 372 -7.86 -5.72 -3.58
N THR A 373 -7.17 -4.81 -2.87
CA THR A 373 -5.70 -4.74 -2.83
C THR A 373 -5.15 -4.64 -1.40
N VAL A 374 -5.74 -3.79 -0.57
CA VAL A 374 -5.33 -3.49 0.79
C VAL A 374 -6.37 -4.07 1.76
N PRO A 375 -5.97 -5.01 2.64
CA PRO A 375 -6.89 -5.60 3.60
C PRO A 375 -7.51 -4.57 4.55
N LEU A 376 -8.75 -4.82 4.96
CA LEU A 376 -9.51 -3.93 5.84
C LEU A 376 -8.74 -3.57 7.13
N VAL A 377 -8.02 -4.54 7.70
CA VAL A 377 -7.20 -4.32 8.90
C VAL A 377 -6.14 -3.24 8.68
N SER A 378 -5.52 -3.21 7.49
CA SER A 378 -4.51 -2.20 7.15
C SER A 378 -5.11 -0.84 6.81
N LEU A 379 -6.27 -0.83 6.14
CA LEU A 379 -7.00 0.40 5.82
C LEU A 379 -7.49 1.14 7.07
N GLY A 380 -8.03 0.40 8.04
CA GLY A 380 -8.88 1.00 9.06
C GLY A 380 -8.44 0.84 10.51
N HIS A 381 -7.49 -0.05 10.85
CA HIS A 381 -7.18 -0.34 12.27
C HIS A 381 -6.74 0.92 13.01
N MET A 382 -5.73 1.62 12.49
CA MET A 382 -5.21 2.85 13.09
C MET A 382 -6.31 3.90 13.27
N CYS A 383 -7.16 4.08 12.26
CA CYS A 383 -8.23 5.06 12.27
C CYS A 383 -9.37 4.69 13.23
N ALA A 384 -9.64 3.40 13.43
CA ALA A 384 -10.78 2.90 14.23
C ALA A 384 -10.43 2.66 15.70
N GLY A 385 -9.14 2.53 16.05
CA GLY A 385 -8.66 2.30 17.42
C GLY A 385 -7.56 3.25 17.83
N PRO A 386 -6.28 2.96 17.54
CA PRO A 386 -5.14 3.72 18.04
C PRO A 386 -5.26 5.25 17.91
N TRP A 387 -5.84 5.79 16.84
CA TRP A 387 -6.00 7.23 16.69
C TRP A 387 -7.32 7.79 17.25
N LYS A 388 -8.25 6.94 17.68
CA LYS A 388 -9.53 7.36 18.29
C LYS A 388 -9.59 7.18 19.79
N GLU A 389 -8.76 6.30 20.38
CA GLU A 389 -8.78 6.06 21.82
C GLU A 389 -8.30 7.28 22.62
N GLN A 390 -9.08 7.67 23.63
CA GLN A 390 -8.74 8.77 24.53
C GLN A 390 -7.46 8.45 25.30
N GLY A 391 -6.49 9.38 25.30
CA GLY A 391 -5.20 9.18 25.95
C GLY A 391 -4.29 8.17 25.22
N SER A 392 -4.61 7.81 23.98
CA SER A 392 -3.76 6.94 23.17
C SER A 392 -2.37 7.52 22.94
N TYR A 393 -1.34 6.68 23.12
CA TYR A 393 0.04 6.99 22.74
C TYR A 393 0.16 7.39 21.27
N HIS A 394 -0.62 6.77 20.38
CA HIS A 394 -0.54 7.00 18.93
C HIS A 394 -1.22 8.30 18.49
N ASN A 395 -1.96 8.98 19.38
CA ASN A 395 -2.61 10.26 19.09
C ASN A 395 -2.56 11.19 20.32
N PRO A 396 -1.36 11.72 20.66
CA PRO A 396 -1.19 12.58 21.84
C PRO A 396 -1.99 13.88 21.74
N GLY A 397 -2.13 14.45 20.53
CA GLY A 397 -2.89 15.68 20.29
C GLY A 397 -4.41 15.50 20.24
N GLN A 398 -4.91 14.26 20.34
CA GLN A 398 -6.34 13.93 20.19
C GLN A 398 -6.91 14.45 18.85
N VAL A 399 -6.10 14.37 17.79
CA VAL A 399 -6.47 14.72 16.42
C VAL A 399 -7.78 14.04 16.03
N LYS A 400 -8.77 14.83 15.59
CA LYS A 400 -10.06 14.30 15.18
C LYS A 400 -9.86 13.41 13.95
N THR A 401 -10.11 12.11 14.11
CA THR A 401 -10.05 11.11 13.05
C THR A 401 -11.46 10.69 12.68
N ILE A 402 -11.83 10.74 11.40
CA ILE A 402 -13.15 10.41 10.85
C ILE A 402 -12.99 9.29 9.83
N ILE A 403 -13.84 8.27 9.89
CA ILE A 403 -13.82 7.13 8.96
C ILE A 403 -14.96 7.27 7.94
N ARG A 404 -14.67 7.12 6.66
CA ARG A 404 -15.64 7.08 5.57
C ARG A 404 -15.43 5.81 4.74
N GLU A 405 -16.30 4.84 4.94
CA GLU A 405 -16.31 3.59 4.16
C GLU A 405 -17.27 3.69 2.99
N TYR A 406 -16.80 3.33 1.79
CA TYR A 406 -17.60 3.29 0.57
C TYR A 406 -17.87 1.85 0.18
N ILE A 407 -19.15 1.48 0.00
CA ILE A 407 -19.54 0.10 -0.31
C ILE A 407 -19.50 -0.13 -1.81
N HIS A 408 -18.97 -1.29 -2.22
CA HIS A 408 -19.08 -1.73 -3.61
C HIS A 408 -20.54 -1.97 -4.00
N LYS A 409 -21.02 -1.28 -5.03
CA LYS A 409 -22.30 -1.59 -5.65
C LYS A 409 -22.03 -2.03 -7.08
N THR A 410 -22.44 -3.24 -7.44
CA THR A 410 -22.43 -3.69 -8.82
C THR A 410 -23.47 -2.89 -9.60
N THR A 411 -23.04 -1.94 -10.42
CA THR A 411 -23.95 -1.27 -11.35
C THR A 411 -24.30 -2.21 -12.50
N THR A 412 -25.59 -2.31 -12.82
CA THR A 412 -26.06 -2.96 -14.04
C THR A 412 -25.47 -2.21 -15.24
N PHE A 413 -24.74 -2.92 -16.09
CA PHE A 413 -24.07 -2.36 -17.26
C PHE A 413 -25.13 -1.91 -18.29
N ASP A 414 -25.25 -0.60 -18.51
CA ASP A 414 -26.03 -0.04 -19.61
C ASP A 414 -25.08 0.37 -20.75
N ILE A 415 -25.15 -0.38 -21.85
CA ILE A 415 -24.29 -0.25 -23.04
C ILE A 415 -24.50 1.12 -23.72
N LEU A 416 -25.63 1.78 -23.50
CA LEU A 416 -25.97 3.05 -24.17
C LEU A 416 -25.49 4.30 -23.39
N THR A 417 -25.29 4.20 -22.08
CA THR A 417 -24.99 5.36 -21.21
C THR A 417 -23.62 5.27 -20.52
N THR A 418 -23.01 4.09 -20.45
CA THR A 418 -21.71 3.89 -19.80
C THR A 418 -20.58 4.26 -20.76
N ARG A 419 -19.71 5.22 -20.36
CA ARG A 419 -18.48 5.51 -21.14
C ARG A 419 -17.58 4.27 -21.17
N LEU A 420 -16.94 3.98 -22.30
CA LEU A 420 -16.03 2.83 -22.47
C LEU A 420 -14.94 2.74 -21.38
N GLU A 421 -14.48 3.89 -20.87
CA GLU A 421 -13.49 3.96 -19.78
C GLU A 421 -14.06 3.53 -18.41
N ASP A 422 -15.34 3.76 -18.17
CA ASP A 422 -16.05 3.33 -16.95
C ASP A 422 -16.50 1.87 -17.05
N ALA A 423 -16.78 1.40 -18.27
CA ALA A 423 -17.11 0.02 -18.57
C ALA A 423 -15.97 -0.96 -18.25
N LEU A 424 -14.71 -0.53 -18.34
CA LEU A 424 -13.52 -1.30 -17.98
C LEU A 424 -13.23 -1.28 -16.47
N ARG A 425 -13.93 -0.42 -15.71
CA ARG A 425 -13.66 -0.15 -14.30
C ARG A 425 -14.95 -0.05 -13.48
N GLY A 426 -15.59 -1.20 -13.24
CA GLY A 426 -16.57 -1.46 -12.17
C GLY A 426 -17.82 -0.57 -12.06
N GLY A 427 -17.92 0.55 -12.79
CA GLY A 427 -18.95 1.58 -12.68
C GLY A 427 -18.68 2.71 -11.66
N GLU A 428 -19.62 3.65 -11.57
CA GLU A 428 -19.53 4.85 -10.72
C GLU A 428 -19.53 4.58 -9.20
N TYR A 429 -19.93 3.38 -8.77
CA TYR A 429 -19.90 2.92 -7.37
C TYR A 429 -18.86 1.82 -7.13
N ALA A 430 -17.93 1.66 -8.05
CA ALA A 430 -16.78 0.80 -7.85
C ALA A 430 -15.92 1.33 -6.70
N VAL A 431 -15.34 0.43 -5.90
CA VAL A 431 -14.56 0.79 -4.71
C VAL A 431 -13.29 -0.05 -4.59
N THR A 432 -12.89 -0.74 -5.65
CA THR A 432 -11.56 -1.34 -5.64
C THR A 432 -10.51 -0.25 -5.52
N HIS A 433 -9.32 -0.63 -5.06
CA HIS A 433 -8.28 0.29 -4.62
C HIS A 433 -8.05 1.53 -5.51
N VAL A 434 -8.01 1.36 -6.83
CA VAL A 434 -7.84 2.48 -7.79
C VAL A 434 -9.18 3.10 -8.19
N GLU A 435 -10.23 2.28 -8.34
CA GLU A 435 -11.55 2.72 -8.77
C GLU A 435 -12.21 3.69 -7.78
N LEU A 436 -11.84 3.62 -6.50
CA LEU A 436 -12.30 4.54 -5.46
C LEU A 436 -12.12 6.02 -5.84
N LEU A 437 -11.06 6.38 -6.58
CA LEU A 437 -10.82 7.76 -7.02
C LEU A 437 -11.87 8.28 -8.03
N GLY A 438 -12.63 7.37 -8.64
CA GLY A 438 -13.75 7.68 -9.53
C GLY A 438 -15.11 7.37 -8.92
N ASN A 439 -15.16 6.97 -7.65
CA ASN A 439 -16.39 6.62 -6.97
C ASN A 439 -17.21 7.88 -6.66
N ARG A 440 -18.50 7.85 -6.99
CA ARG A 440 -19.40 8.99 -6.84
C ARG A 440 -19.55 9.46 -5.39
N ASP A 441 -19.72 8.53 -4.45
CA ASP A 441 -19.93 8.85 -3.04
C ASP A 441 -18.65 9.44 -2.44
N PHE A 442 -17.48 8.88 -2.79
CA PHE A 442 -16.16 9.44 -2.44
C PHE A 442 -15.96 10.85 -3.01
N LEU A 443 -16.23 11.05 -4.30
CA LEU A 443 -16.08 12.35 -4.94
C LEU A 443 -17.01 13.39 -4.30
N THR A 444 -18.23 13.00 -3.94
CA THR A 444 -19.19 13.87 -3.23
C THR A 444 -18.64 14.29 -1.86
N ASP A 445 -18.18 13.34 -1.05
CA ASP A 445 -17.58 13.60 0.26
C ASP A 445 -16.35 14.52 0.12
N LEU A 446 -15.47 14.26 -0.85
CA LEU A 446 -14.29 15.07 -1.14
C LEU A 446 -14.70 16.52 -1.44
N LEU A 447 -15.65 16.72 -2.35
CA LEU A 447 -16.13 18.05 -2.72
C LEU A 447 -16.74 18.78 -1.53
N ILE A 448 -17.51 18.10 -0.68
CA ILE A 448 -18.07 18.71 0.54
C ILE A 448 -16.95 19.13 1.51
N ILE A 449 -15.92 18.30 1.71
CA ILE A 449 -14.84 18.60 2.65
C ILE A 449 -13.98 19.78 2.18
N VAL A 450 -13.73 19.89 0.87
CA VAL A 450 -12.83 20.91 0.29
C VAL A 450 -13.56 22.14 -0.26
N SER A 451 -14.90 22.17 -0.22
CA SER A 451 -15.68 23.35 -0.57
C SER A 451 -16.06 24.16 0.67
N LYS A 452 -16.41 25.44 0.46
CA LYS A 452 -17.22 26.17 1.44
C LYS A 452 -18.68 25.78 1.22
N PRO A 453 -19.55 25.80 2.25
CA PRO A 453 -20.99 25.72 2.03
C PRO A 453 -21.37 26.79 1.01
N ILE A 454 -21.91 26.38 -0.14
CA ILE A 454 -22.43 27.31 -1.14
C ILE A 454 -23.73 27.86 -0.57
N ILE A 455 -23.66 29.03 0.06
CA ILE A 455 -24.85 29.75 0.50
C ILE A 455 -25.31 30.59 -0.69
N GLY A 456 -26.46 30.25 -1.29
CA GLY A 456 -27.26 31.21 -2.07
C GLY A 456 -27.44 30.98 -3.58
N THR A 457 -27.13 29.81 -4.15
CA THR A 457 -27.50 29.48 -5.54
C THR A 457 -28.47 28.30 -5.60
N ASN A 458 -29.30 28.15 -6.63
CA ASN A 458 -30.24 27.03 -6.74
C ASN A 458 -29.56 25.64 -6.79
N GLN A 459 -28.23 25.58 -6.98
CA GLN A 459 -27.39 24.38 -6.85
C GLN A 459 -27.10 23.98 -5.39
N SER A 460 -27.38 24.84 -4.41
CA SER A 460 -27.21 24.56 -2.98
C SER A 460 -28.00 23.32 -2.53
N ARG A 461 -29.10 22.97 -3.19
CA ARG A 461 -29.99 21.90 -2.72
C ARG A 461 -29.42 20.48 -2.80
N LEU A 462 -28.35 20.24 -3.56
CA LEU A 462 -27.79 18.88 -3.72
C LEU A 462 -26.60 18.57 -2.81
N LEU A 463 -25.86 19.58 -2.33
CA LEU A 463 -24.65 19.39 -1.51
C LEU A 463 -24.81 19.81 -0.04
N VAL A 464 -25.89 20.53 0.32
CA VAL A 464 -25.98 21.30 1.58
C VAL A 464 -26.72 20.56 2.72
N ASN A 465 -26.94 19.25 2.65
CA ASN A 465 -27.69 18.52 3.69
C ASN A 465 -26.99 17.28 4.28
N ASP A 466 -25.67 17.11 4.12
CA ASP A 466 -24.97 16.01 4.79
C ASP A 466 -24.17 16.50 6.00
N ASP A 467 -24.88 16.87 7.08
CA ASP A 467 -24.29 17.17 8.39
C ASP A 467 -23.41 16.01 8.91
N ASN A 468 -23.57 14.80 8.36
CA ASN A 468 -22.86 13.60 8.78
C ASN A 468 -21.47 13.45 8.16
N ILE A 469 -21.04 14.34 7.24
CA ILE A 469 -19.67 14.27 6.66
C ILE A 469 -18.59 14.41 7.74
N HIS A 470 -18.91 15.00 8.89
CA HIS A 470 -18.02 15.14 10.02
C HIS A 470 -18.09 13.99 11.04
N GLU A 471 -18.84 12.94 10.71
CA GLU A 471 -19.06 11.73 11.50
C GLU A 471 -18.59 10.47 10.78
N ASP A 472 -18.40 9.41 11.56
CA ASP A 472 -17.97 8.11 11.04
C ASP A 472 -19.11 7.45 10.23
N GLN A 473 -18.80 7.07 8.99
CA GLN A 473 -19.60 6.14 8.20
C GLN A 473 -18.83 4.82 8.10
N ILE A 474 -19.30 3.79 8.81
CA ILE A 474 -18.65 2.48 8.90
C ILE A 474 -19.68 1.39 8.59
N HIS A 475 -19.39 0.58 7.58
CA HIS A 475 -20.19 -0.55 7.13
C HIS A 475 -19.56 -1.90 7.52
N SER A 476 -18.25 -1.89 7.78
CA SER A 476 -17.45 -3.04 8.15
C SER A 476 -17.44 -3.30 9.67
N ASN A 477 -16.78 -4.39 10.06
CA ASN A 477 -16.52 -4.73 11.45
C ASN A 477 -15.19 -4.15 11.99
N ILE A 478 -14.62 -3.13 11.34
CA ILE A 478 -13.28 -2.61 11.67
C ILE A 478 -13.11 -2.19 13.13
N ARG A 479 -14.13 -1.58 13.77
CA ARG A 479 -14.07 -1.21 15.18
C ARG A 479 -13.92 -2.43 16.10
N GLN A 480 -14.55 -3.55 15.73
CA GLN A 480 -14.44 -4.80 16.49
C GLN A 480 -13.07 -5.46 16.26
N ILE A 481 -12.58 -5.47 15.01
CA ILE A 481 -11.23 -5.94 14.65
C ILE A 481 -10.20 -5.19 15.48
N SER A 482 -10.28 -3.85 15.46
CA SER A 482 -9.37 -2.99 16.19
C SER A 482 -9.38 -3.25 17.69
N LYS A 483 -10.56 -3.45 18.28
CA LYS A 483 -10.68 -3.80 19.71
C LYS A 483 -10.05 -5.15 20.04
N ARG A 484 -10.13 -6.14 19.14
CA ARG A 484 -9.48 -7.45 19.33
C ARG A 484 -7.96 -7.33 19.31
N ILE A 485 -7.42 -6.59 18.35
CA ILE A 485 -5.98 -6.33 18.23
C ILE A 485 -5.46 -5.66 19.50
N LEU A 486 -6.09 -4.56 19.93
CA LEU A 486 -5.66 -3.80 21.12
C LEU A 486 -5.79 -4.58 22.43
N LYS A 487 -6.69 -5.58 22.50
CA LYS A 487 -6.78 -6.49 23.65
C LYS A 487 -5.61 -7.47 23.68
N ARG A 488 -5.13 -7.94 22.53
CA ARG A 488 -3.96 -8.83 22.43
C ARG A 488 -2.68 -8.11 22.81
N ASP A 489 -2.54 -6.83 22.44
CA ASP A 489 -1.34 -6.04 22.78
C ASP A 489 -1.19 -5.72 24.28
N LYS A 490 -2.22 -5.94 25.10
CA LYS A 490 -2.19 -5.73 26.57
C LYS A 490 -1.79 -6.99 27.34
N HIS A 491 -1.65 -8.12 26.67
CA HIS A 491 -1.32 -9.43 27.23
C HIS A 491 -0.06 -9.98 26.56
#